data_AF-A0A402D397-F1
#
_entry.id   AF-A0A402D397-F1
#
_cell.length_a   1.000
_cell.length_b   1.000
_cell.length_c   1.000
_cell.angle_alpha   90.00
_cell.angle_beta   90.00
_cell.angle_gamma   90.00
#
_symmetry.space_group_name_H-M   'P 1'
#
loop_
_entity.id
_entity.type
_entity.pdbx_description
1 polymer ?
#
loop_
_entity_poly.entity_id
_entity_poly.type
_entity_poly.pdbx_seq_one_letter_code
_entity_poly.pdbx_strand_id
1 'polypeptide(L)'
;METSSAPSAFRRFLPALCYRFWQNTPARRRDWLGLCALLVLVFAFPIRTNIGRELTVALAVMVWAAGLALFWRSRAGRFVGIGLAVLTLFVALGPGRRPDVRSLRGEYVRSLRAYLGTKYVWGGENRLGIDCSGLVRAGMIDASFRRGIVTGDCALLRQSADLWWSDASAARLGEGYGGRTTPVCETQSLRELDYTRLRPGDIAVTDGGAHTMAYLGDRQWIEADPSAVVGDKVIQISPDGGRSAWLNVPMHILRWRRLT
;
A
#
# COMPACT_ATOMS: atom_id res chain seq x y z
N MET A 1 -11.30 45.52 49.50
CA MET A 1 -10.87 44.51 48.51
C MET A 1 -12.04 43.57 48.29
N GLU A 2 -12.92 43.93 47.36
CA GLU A 2 -14.05 43.08 46.94
C GLU A 2 -13.54 42.04 45.95
N THR A 3 -13.62 40.75 46.33
CA THR A 3 -13.38 39.65 45.41
C THR A 3 -14.67 39.34 44.66
N SER A 4 -14.74 39.84 43.43
CA SER A 4 -15.74 39.50 42.42
C SER A 4 -15.89 37.97 42.30
N SER A 5 -17.07 37.46 42.63
CA SER A 5 -17.44 36.06 42.44
C SER A 5 -17.95 35.87 41.01
N ALA A 6 -17.22 35.08 40.22
CA ALA A 6 -17.65 34.71 38.87
C ALA A 6 -19.02 33.99 38.92
N PRO A 7 -19.96 34.30 38.00
CA PRO A 7 -21.33 33.80 38.07
C PRO A 7 -21.43 32.28 37.92
N SER A 8 -22.17 31.67 38.84
CA SER A 8 -22.39 30.21 39.02
C SER A 8 -22.97 29.49 37.79
N ALA A 9 -23.50 30.21 36.81
CA ALA A 9 -24.04 29.66 35.57
C ALA A 9 -22.97 29.00 34.69
N PHE A 10 -21.72 29.51 34.70
CA PHE A 10 -20.65 28.99 33.85
C PHE A 10 -20.17 27.58 34.26
N ARG A 11 -20.30 27.23 35.55
CA ARG A 11 -19.91 25.90 36.08
C ARG A 11 -20.90 24.77 35.77
N ARG A 12 -22.15 25.08 35.38
CA ARG A 12 -23.18 24.06 35.12
C ARG A 12 -23.31 23.68 33.64
N PHE A 13 -22.92 24.55 32.71
CA PHE A 13 -23.08 24.31 31.27
C PHE A 13 -21.98 23.43 30.65
N LEU A 14 -20.71 23.61 31.05
CA LEU A 14 -19.59 22.82 30.53
C LEU A 14 -19.71 21.30 30.80
N PRO A 15 -20.08 20.84 32.01
CA PRO A 15 -20.22 19.40 32.28
C PRO A 15 -21.37 18.76 31.50
N ALA A 16 -22.47 19.47 31.25
CA ALA A 16 -23.65 18.94 30.57
C ALA A 16 -23.42 18.78 29.05
N LEU A 17 -22.71 19.72 28.42
CA LEU A 17 -22.28 19.63 27.02
C LEU A 17 -21.27 18.49 26.83
N CYS A 18 -20.30 18.36 27.74
CA CYS A 18 -19.39 17.21 27.76
C CYS A 18 -20.15 15.91 27.98
N TYR A 19 -21.08 15.84 28.94
CA TYR A 19 -21.81 14.62 29.25
C TYR A 19 -22.65 14.12 28.07
N ARG A 20 -23.38 15.01 27.38
CA ARG A 20 -24.13 14.65 26.16
C ARG A 20 -23.21 14.30 24.99
N PHE A 21 -22.01 14.88 24.90
CA PHE A 21 -21.01 14.50 23.90
C PHE A 21 -20.49 13.07 24.09
N TRP A 22 -20.39 12.57 25.32
CA TRP A 22 -19.93 11.20 25.61
C TRP A 22 -21.04 10.14 25.70
N GLN A 23 -22.30 10.49 25.38
CA GLN A 23 -23.39 9.51 25.38
C GLN A 23 -23.31 8.59 24.16
N ASN A 24 -23.22 7.30 24.45
CA ASN A 24 -23.28 6.25 23.44
C ASN A 24 -24.75 5.97 23.09
N THR A 25 -25.27 6.66 22.08
CA THR A 25 -26.65 6.48 21.61
C THR A 25 -26.71 5.58 20.37
N PRO A 26 -27.83 4.88 20.11
CA PRO A 26 -28.01 4.07 18.91
C PRO A 26 -27.77 4.85 17.60
N ALA A 27 -28.23 6.10 17.54
CA ALA A 27 -28.02 6.97 16.39
C ALA A 27 -26.53 7.19 16.10
N ARG A 28 -25.71 7.50 17.12
CA ARG A 28 -24.27 7.70 16.92
C ARG A 28 -23.52 6.42 16.56
N ARG A 29 -23.95 5.26 17.08
CA ARG A 29 -23.39 3.97 16.65
C ARG A 29 -23.66 3.73 15.17
N ARG A 30 -24.88 4.01 14.70
CA ARG A 30 -25.23 3.92 13.28
C ARG A 30 -24.37 4.86 12.44
N ASP A 31 -24.20 6.11 12.87
CA ASP A 31 -23.39 7.08 12.13
C ASP A 31 -21.91 6.64 12.08
N TRP A 32 -21.36 6.13 13.18
CA TRP A 32 -20.01 5.55 13.23
C TRP A 32 -19.86 4.32 12.32
N LEU A 33 -20.84 3.42 12.29
CA LEU A 33 -20.87 2.29 11.36
C LEU A 33 -20.94 2.77 9.90
N GLY A 34 -21.66 3.85 9.63
CA GLY A 34 -21.69 4.50 8.31
C GLY A 34 -20.30 5.02 7.90
N LEU A 35 -19.57 5.66 8.82
CA LEU A 35 -18.18 6.08 8.58
C LEU A 35 -17.25 4.89 8.33
N CYS A 36 -17.40 3.80 9.10
CA CYS A 36 -16.65 2.55 8.87
C CYS A 36 -16.93 1.98 7.48
N ALA A 37 -18.21 1.93 7.07
CA ALA A 37 -18.59 1.43 5.75
C ALA A 37 -18.02 2.31 4.63
N LEU A 38 -18.09 3.64 4.77
CA LEU A 38 -17.50 4.57 3.81
C LEU A 38 -15.98 4.40 3.72
N LEU A 39 -15.28 4.28 4.85
CA LEU A 39 -13.84 4.00 4.87
C LEU A 39 -13.51 2.71 4.10
N VAL A 40 -14.27 1.64 4.33
CA VAL A 40 -14.07 0.36 3.63
C VAL A 40 -14.30 0.53 2.12
N LEU A 41 -15.34 1.25 1.70
CA LEU A 41 -15.63 1.50 0.29
C LEU A 41 -14.50 2.29 -0.38
N VAL A 42 -14.03 3.38 0.24
CA VAL A 42 -12.94 4.19 -0.30
C VAL A 42 -11.63 3.40 -0.33
N PHE A 43 -11.32 2.62 0.71
CA PHE A 43 -10.10 1.81 0.77
C PHE A 43 -10.10 0.65 -0.25
N ALA A 44 -11.26 0.04 -0.48
CA ALA A 44 -11.42 -1.06 -1.43
C ALA A 44 -11.37 -0.59 -2.89
N PHE A 45 -11.68 0.68 -3.16
CA PHE A 45 -11.70 1.21 -4.52
C PHE A 45 -10.33 1.00 -5.21
N PRO A 46 -10.29 0.40 -6.41
CA PRO A 46 -9.04 -0.07 -7.03
C PRO A 46 -8.10 1.05 -7.46
N ILE A 47 -8.66 2.18 -7.90
CA ILE A 47 -7.89 3.32 -8.40
C ILE A 47 -7.67 4.31 -7.26
N ARG A 48 -6.44 4.40 -6.77
CA ARG A 48 -6.10 5.33 -5.69
C ARG A 48 -5.47 6.58 -6.27
N THR A 49 -6.17 7.71 -6.17
CA THR A 49 -5.62 9.05 -6.43
C THR A 49 -5.05 9.65 -5.14
N ASN A 50 -4.31 10.76 -5.22
CA ASN A 50 -3.84 11.47 -4.02
C ASN A 50 -5.01 11.88 -3.11
N ILE A 51 -6.08 12.43 -3.70
CA ILE A 51 -7.32 12.77 -2.99
C ILE A 51 -7.93 11.53 -2.32
N GLY A 52 -7.97 10.39 -3.02
CA GLY A 52 -8.47 9.14 -2.45
C GLY A 52 -7.66 8.66 -1.24
N ARG A 53 -6.33 8.79 -1.27
CA ARG A 53 -5.45 8.44 -0.15
C ARG A 53 -5.62 9.37 1.04
N GLU A 54 -5.65 10.67 0.79
CA GLU A 54 -5.92 11.68 1.82
C GLU A 54 -7.28 11.45 2.49
N LEU A 55 -8.33 11.21 1.70
CA LEU A 55 -9.65 10.88 2.19
C LEU A 55 -9.65 9.59 3.03
N THR A 56 -8.93 8.56 2.59
CA THR A 56 -8.78 7.30 3.34
C THR A 56 -8.17 7.55 4.72
N VAL A 57 -7.07 8.32 4.78
CA VAL A 57 -6.39 8.63 6.05
C VAL A 57 -7.28 9.50 6.94
N ALA A 58 -7.92 10.53 6.40
CA ALA A 58 -8.84 11.38 7.13
C ALA A 58 -10.03 10.58 7.71
N LEU A 59 -10.64 9.72 6.91
CA LEU A 59 -11.71 8.82 7.34
C LEU A 59 -11.23 7.84 8.42
N ALA A 60 -10.03 7.26 8.28
CA ALA A 60 -9.47 6.36 9.29
C ALA A 60 -9.28 7.07 10.65
N VAL A 61 -8.74 8.29 10.64
CA VAL A 61 -8.58 9.11 11.85
C VAL A 61 -9.95 9.46 12.46
N MET A 62 -10.94 9.84 11.64
CA MET A 62 -12.29 10.15 12.11
C MET A 62 -12.98 8.92 12.71
N VAL A 63 -12.91 7.76 12.05
CA VAL A 63 -13.45 6.48 12.53
C VAL A 63 -12.80 6.10 13.87
N TRP A 64 -11.48 6.24 13.98
CA TRP A 64 -10.75 5.97 15.22
C TRP A 64 -11.17 6.92 16.35
N ALA A 65 -11.18 8.24 16.10
CA ALA A 65 -11.50 9.25 17.11
C ALA A 65 -12.97 9.13 17.58
N ALA A 66 -13.91 8.96 16.64
CA ALA A 66 -15.32 8.76 16.95
C ALA A 66 -15.55 7.44 17.70
N GLY A 67 -14.86 6.36 17.30
CA GLY A 67 -14.91 5.08 18.00
C GLY A 67 -14.39 5.19 19.44
N LEU A 68 -13.22 5.82 19.62
CA LEU A 68 -12.65 6.07 20.94
C LEU A 68 -13.59 6.89 21.82
N ALA A 69 -14.23 7.93 21.25
CA ALA A 69 -15.21 8.74 21.96
C ALA A 69 -16.46 7.93 22.38
N LEU A 70 -17.03 7.15 21.46
CA LEU A 70 -18.24 6.35 21.71
C LEU A 70 -18.02 5.23 22.71
N PHE A 71 -16.83 4.63 22.72
CA PHE A 71 -16.50 3.48 23.56
C PHE A 71 -15.61 3.82 24.75
N TRP A 72 -15.38 5.10 25.06
CA TRP A 72 -14.50 5.55 26.15
C TRP A 72 -14.87 5.01 27.53
N ARG A 73 -16.19 4.88 27.79
CA ARG A 73 -16.72 4.32 29.05
C ARG A 73 -16.42 2.82 29.20
N SER A 74 -16.26 2.11 28.08
CA SER A 74 -15.81 0.72 28.09
C SER A 74 -14.30 0.67 28.32
N ARG A 75 -13.85 -0.08 29.33
CA ARG A 75 -12.41 -0.31 29.57
C ARG A 75 -11.77 -0.91 28.33
N ALA A 76 -12.39 -1.93 27.73
CA ALA A 76 -11.91 -2.57 26.51
C ALA A 76 -11.83 -1.58 25.34
N GLY A 77 -12.88 -0.79 25.10
CA GLY A 77 -12.90 0.20 24.01
C GLY A 77 -11.78 1.23 24.13
N ARG A 78 -11.53 1.71 25.36
CA ARG A 78 -10.43 2.64 25.64
C ARG A 78 -9.05 2.01 25.39
N PHE A 79 -8.82 0.79 25.92
CA PHE A 79 -7.56 0.08 25.71
C PHE A 79 -7.30 -0.20 24.23
N VAL A 80 -8.32 -0.62 23.47
CA VAL A 80 -8.20 -0.83 22.03
C VAL A 80 -7.87 0.47 21.31
N GLY A 81 -8.64 1.54 21.53
CA GLY A 81 -8.42 2.79 20.80
C GLY A 81 -7.09 3.46 21.15
N ILE A 82 -6.68 3.50 22.41
CA ILE A 82 -5.36 4.00 22.82
C ILE A 82 -4.25 3.06 22.31
N GLY A 83 -4.44 1.74 22.42
CA GLY A 83 -3.49 0.74 21.95
C GLY A 83 -3.19 0.85 20.45
N LEU A 84 -4.21 1.11 19.62
CA LEU A 84 -4.02 1.38 18.19
C LEU A 84 -3.19 2.64 17.92
N ALA A 85 -3.41 3.71 18.69
CA ALA A 85 -2.61 4.93 18.57
C ALA A 85 -1.16 4.70 19.00
N VAL A 86 -0.95 4.00 20.12
CA VAL A 86 0.39 3.63 20.61
C VAL A 86 1.10 2.72 19.61
N LEU A 87 0.41 1.73 19.04
CA LEU A 87 0.96 0.85 18.01
C LEU A 87 1.35 1.63 16.75
N THR A 88 0.50 2.56 16.31
CA THR A 88 0.79 3.42 15.14
C THR A 88 2.03 4.27 15.40
N LEU A 89 2.12 4.88 16.58
CA LEU A 89 3.29 5.66 17.00
C LEU A 89 4.54 4.79 17.10
N PHE A 90 4.41 3.58 17.64
CA PHE A 90 5.50 2.61 17.72
C PHE A 90 5.98 2.21 16.31
N VAL A 91 5.08 1.98 15.35
CA VAL A 91 5.49 1.71 13.96
C VAL A 91 6.15 2.94 13.32
N ALA A 92 5.66 4.14 13.60
CA ALA A 92 6.21 5.37 13.05
C ALA A 92 7.63 5.70 13.58
N LEU A 93 7.87 5.49 14.88
CA LEU A 93 9.10 5.90 15.56
C LEU A 93 10.04 4.74 15.91
N GLY A 94 9.52 3.51 15.87
CA GLY A 94 10.23 2.32 16.32
C GLY A 94 11.45 2.00 15.46
N PRO A 95 12.41 1.24 16.03
CA PRO A 95 13.66 0.92 15.36
C PRO A 95 13.42 0.13 14.06
N GLY A 96 14.19 0.47 13.04
CA GLY A 96 14.30 -0.34 11.83
C GLY A 96 15.37 -1.41 12.00
N ARG A 97 15.16 -2.59 11.42
CA ARG A 97 16.20 -3.61 11.28
C ARG A 97 16.73 -3.63 9.85
N ARG A 98 17.87 -4.29 9.64
CA ARG A 98 18.33 -4.59 8.28
C ARG A 98 17.51 -5.79 7.79
N PRO A 99 16.70 -5.64 6.73
CA PRO A 99 15.89 -6.74 6.25
C PRO A 99 16.78 -7.84 5.67
N ASP A 100 16.44 -9.10 5.96
CA ASP A 100 16.99 -10.22 5.21
C ASP A 100 16.49 -10.13 3.76
N VAL A 101 17.40 -9.71 2.88
CA VAL A 101 17.15 -9.50 1.45
C VAL A 101 16.64 -10.77 0.77
N ARG A 102 17.12 -11.96 1.17
CA ARG A 102 16.68 -13.23 0.57
C ARG A 102 15.23 -13.50 0.91
N SER A 103 14.85 -13.35 2.18
CA SER A 103 13.47 -13.51 2.64
C SER A 103 12.54 -12.46 2.03
N LEU A 104 12.95 -11.19 1.95
CA LEU A 104 12.13 -10.13 1.34
C LEU A 104 11.94 -10.36 -0.16
N ARG A 105 12.97 -10.81 -0.87
CA ARG A 105 12.87 -11.19 -2.28
C ARG A 105 11.87 -12.33 -2.48
N GLY A 106 11.98 -13.39 -1.69
CA GLY A 106 11.05 -14.52 -1.76
C GLY A 106 9.61 -14.11 -1.45
N GLU A 107 9.41 -13.22 -0.48
CA GLU A 107 8.10 -12.63 -0.20
C GLU A 107 7.58 -11.79 -1.36
N TYR A 108 8.42 -10.95 -1.97
CA TYR A 108 8.04 -10.10 -3.09
C TYR A 108 7.52 -10.91 -4.29
N VAL A 109 8.25 -11.94 -4.69
CA VAL A 109 7.84 -12.86 -5.75
C VAL A 109 6.53 -13.57 -5.40
N ARG A 110 6.35 -13.96 -4.13
CA ARG A 110 5.11 -14.59 -3.66
C ARG A 110 3.93 -13.61 -3.72
N SER A 111 4.12 -12.37 -3.27
CA SER A 111 3.11 -11.33 -3.30
C SER A 111 2.69 -11.03 -4.74
N LEU A 112 3.64 -10.90 -5.67
CA LEU A 112 3.36 -10.74 -7.10
C LEU A 112 2.49 -11.88 -7.64
N ARG A 113 2.89 -13.14 -7.42
CA ARG A 113 2.11 -14.31 -7.86
C ARG A 113 0.70 -14.34 -7.29
N ALA A 114 0.51 -13.79 -6.09
CA ALA A 114 -0.81 -13.74 -5.48
C ALA A 114 -1.78 -12.81 -6.24
N TYR A 115 -1.32 -11.99 -7.19
CA TYR A 115 -2.18 -11.19 -8.07
C TYR A 115 -2.55 -11.88 -9.39
N LEU A 116 -2.03 -13.09 -9.69
CA LEU A 116 -2.38 -13.81 -10.92
C LEU A 116 -3.90 -13.87 -11.14
N GLY A 117 -4.33 -13.55 -12.36
CA GLY A 117 -5.75 -13.50 -12.75
C GLY A 117 -6.50 -12.24 -12.31
N THR A 118 -5.89 -11.32 -11.55
CA THR A 118 -6.51 -10.03 -11.22
C THR A 118 -6.77 -9.24 -12.49
N LYS A 119 -7.97 -8.68 -12.64
CA LYS A 119 -8.34 -7.89 -13.80
C LYS A 119 -7.44 -6.65 -13.94
N TYR A 120 -7.06 -6.34 -15.17
CA TYR A 120 -6.38 -5.10 -15.52
C TYR A 120 -7.34 -3.92 -15.36
N VAL A 121 -6.91 -2.91 -14.61
CA VAL A 121 -7.60 -1.61 -14.50
C VAL A 121 -6.55 -0.53 -14.51
N TRP A 122 -6.65 0.41 -15.45
CA TRP A 122 -5.72 1.54 -15.53
C TRP A 122 -5.73 2.37 -14.24
N GLY A 123 -4.56 2.61 -13.65
CA GLY A 123 -4.41 3.27 -12.34
C GLY A 123 -4.78 2.37 -11.15
N GLY A 124 -5.07 1.10 -11.39
CA GLY A 124 -5.45 0.14 -10.37
C GLY A 124 -4.26 -0.32 -9.52
N GLU A 125 -4.46 -0.51 -8.23
CA GLU A 125 -3.40 -0.88 -7.29
C GLU A 125 -3.79 -2.01 -6.32
N ASN A 126 -4.87 -2.76 -6.59
CA ASN A 126 -5.31 -3.82 -5.69
C ASN A 126 -5.98 -5.00 -6.42
N ARG A 127 -6.48 -5.98 -5.65
CA ARG A 127 -7.04 -7.24 -6.18
C ARG A 127 -8.38 -7.09 -6.92
N LEU A 128 -9.05 -5.93 -6.83
CA LEU A 128 -10.25 -5.64 -7.60
C LEU A 128 -9.93 -5.08 -8.99
N GLY A 129 -8.69 -4.61 -9.19
CA GLY A 129 -8.22 -4.02 -10.42
C GLY A 129 -6.81 -3.50 -10.26
N ILE A 130 -5.91 -3.88 -11.16
CA ILE A 130 -4.49 -3.51 -11.07
C ILE A 130 -3.89 -3.19 -12.44
N ASP A 131 -3.02 -2.18 -12.52
CA ASP A 131 -2.21 -1.93 -13.72
C ASP A 131 -0.79 -2.48 -13.59
N CYS A 132 0.03 -2.27 -14.62
CA CYS A 132 1.38 -2.81 -14.70
C CYS A 132 2.30 -2.30 -13.57
N SER A 133 2.33 -0.98 -13.36
CA SER A 133 3.11 -0.35 -12.28
C SER A 133 2.54 -0.64 -10.90
N GLY A 134 1.22 -0.68 -10.80
CA GLY A 134 0.45 -1.03 -9.62
C GLY A 134 0.78 -2.44 -9.15
N LEU A 135 0.93 -3.41 -10.07
CA LEU A 135 1.34 -4.78 -9.75
C LEU A 135 2.72 -4.82 -9.11
N VAL A 136 3.71 -4.20 -9.75
CA VAL A 136 5.11 -4.17 -9.30
C VAL A 136 5.21 -3.52 -7.92
N ARG A 137 4.47 -2.43 -7.68
CA ARG A 137 4.42 -1.72 -6.41
C ARG A 137 3.62 -2.46 -5.34
N ALA A 138 2.43 -2.95 -5.64
CA ALA A 138 1.57 -3.69 -4.72
C ALA A 138 2.26 -4.95 -4.20
N GLY A 139 3.00 -5.66 -5.07
CA GLY A 139 3.83 -6.78 -4.63
C GLY A 139 4.83 -6.38 -3.54
N MET A 140 5.50 -5.23 -3.68
CA MET A 140 6.52 -4.75 -2.74
C MET A 140 5.89 -4.18 -1.45
N ILE A 141 4.73 -3.51 -1.58
CA ILE A 141 3.91 -3.07 -0.44
C ILE A 141 3.54 -4.30 0.40
N ASP A 142 2.91 -5.31 -0.21
CA ASP A 142 2.46 -6.53 0.46
C ASP A 142 3.64 -7.28 1.11
N ALA A 143 4.76 -7.38 0.40
CA ALA A 143 5.94 -8.06 0.91
C ALA A 143 6.55 -7.33 2.12
N SER A 144 6.69 -6.01 2.02
CA SER A 144 7.20 -5.18 3.11
C SER A 144 6.27 -5.25 4.33
N PHE A 145 4.95 -5.17 4.12
CA PHE A 145 3.96 -5.30 5.19
C PHE A 145 4.08 -6.66 5.90
N ARG A 146 4.00 -7.77 5.15
CA ARG A 146 4.04 -9.12 5.72
C ARG A 146 5.34 -9.40 6.46
N ARG A 147 6.50 -9.07 5.85
CA ARG A 147 7.79 -9.23 6.51
C ARG A 147 7.92 -8.32 7.73
N GLY A 148 7.42 -7.08 7.65
CA GLY A 148 7.40 -6.15 8.78
C GLY A 148 6.62 -6.71 9.97
N ILE A 149 5.44 -7.28 9.75
CA ILE A 149 4.65 -7.94 10.79
C ILE A 149 5.36 -9.18 11.35
N VAL A 150 5.81 -10.09 10.49
CA VAL A 150 6.43 -11.37 10.90
C VAL A 150 7.73 -11.14 11.69
N THR A 151 8.51 -10.12 11.34
CA THR A 151 9.82 -9.87 11.96
C THR A 151 9.78 -8.78 13.04
N GLY A 152 8.65 -8.08 13.20
CA GLY A 152 8.55 -6.89 14.04
C GLY A 152 9.44 -5.73 13.54
N ASP A 153 9.75 -5.67 12.25
CA ASP A 153 10.59 -4.62 11.66
C ASP A 153 9.74 -3.40 11.25
N CYS A 154 9.78 -2.36 12.07
CA CYS A 154 9.04 -1.12 11.82
C CYS A 154 9.51 -0.40 10.54
N ALA A 155 10.76 -0.59 10.08
CA ALA A 155 11.21 0.04 8.84
C ALA A 155 10.54 -0.56 7.60
N LEU A 156 10.23 -1.85 7.59
CA LEU A 156 9.48 -2.49 6.51
C LEU A 156 8.01 -2.07 6.52
N LEU A 157 7.41 -1.92 7.70
CA LEU A 157 6.04 -1.38 7.83
C LEU A 157 5.95 0.07 7.33
N ARG A 158 6.92 0.91 7.70
CA ARG A 158 7.02 2.28 7.17
C ARG A 158 7.26 2.31 5.67
N GLN A 159 8.11 1.41 5.14
CA GLN A 159 8.29 1.27 3.70
C GLN A 159 6.99 0.90 2.99
N SER A 160 6.22 -0.04 3.55
CA SER A 160 4.90 -0.41 3.01
C SER A 160 3.97 0.81 2.95
N ALA A 161 3.93 1.61 4.02
CA ALA A 161 3.12 2.83 4.07
C ALA A 161 3.61 3.91 3.09
N ASP A 162 4.94 4.11 2.98
CA ASP A 162 5.57 5.06 2.06
C ASP A 162 5.29 4.72 0.60
N LEU A 163 5.38 3.44 0.22
CA LEU A 163 5.06 2.98 -1.13
C LEU A 163 3.57 3.03 -1.43
N TRP A 164 2.71 2.78 -0.43
CA TRP A 164 1.27 2.96 -0.57
C TRP A 164 0.90 4.43 -0.79
N TRP A 165 1.59 5.35 -0.09
CA TRP A 165 1.38 6.79 -0.22
C TRP A 165 1.89 7.34 -1.56
N SER A 166 3.05 6.86 -2.01
CA SER A 166 3.75 7.40 -3.18
C SER A 166 3.35 6.68 -4.45
N ASP A 167 2.45 7.24 -5.25
CA ASP A 167 2.13 6.68 -6.58
C ASP A 167 3.33 6.76 -7.55
N ALA A 168 3.40 5.84 -8.51
CA ALA A 168 4.37 5.88 -9.61
C ALA A 168 3.91 5.07 -10.81
N SER A 169 4.07 5.67 -11.99
CA SER A 169 3.91 5.04 -13.29
C SER A 169 5.12 4.14 -13.63
N ALA A 170 4.97 3.33 -14.67
CA ALA A 170 6.06 2.53 -15.23
C ALA A 170 7.27 3.42 -15.61
N ALA A 171 7.05 4.56 -16.26
CA ALA A 171 8.11 5.54 -16.55
C ALA A 171 8.89 5.97 -15.31
N ARG A 172 8.20 6.35 -14.22
CA ARG A 172 8.87 6.76 -12.98
C ARG A 172 9.63 5.62 -12.30
N LEU A 173 9.17 4.37 -12.43
CA LEU A 173 9.92 3.19 -11.98
C LEU A 173 11.24 3.05 -12.75
N GLY A 174 11.21 3.31 -14.06
CA GLY A 174 12.39 3.35 -14.94
C GLY A 174 13.39 4.45 -14.57
N GLU A 175 12.89 5.63 -14.20
CA GLU A 175 13.70 6.78 -13.76
C GLU A 175 14.28 6.65 -12.33
N GLY A 176 14.16 5.48 -11.69
CA GLY A 176 14.71 5.22 -10.35
C GLY A 176 13.75 5.49 -9.19
N TYR A 177 12.55 6.03 -9.45
CA TYR A 177 11.47 6.23 -8.48
C TYR A 177 11.91 6.92 -7.17
N GLY A 178 12.65 8.02 -7.31
CA GLY A 178 13.21 8.75 -6.16
C GLY A 178 14.29 7.95 -5.40
N GLY A 179 15.07 7.15 -6.12
CA GLY A 179 16.13 6.29 -5.55
C GLY A 179 15.61 5.02 -4.90
N ARG A 180 14.38 4.59 -5.20
CA ARG A 180 13.80 3.33 -4.72
C ARG A 180 14.14 2.15 -5.64
N THR A 181 14.41 2.40 -6.92
CA THR A 181 14.90 1.41 -7.89
C THR A 181 16.31 1.79 -8.37
N THR A 182 17.12 0.78 -8.69
CA THR A 182 18.49 0.92 -9.18
C THR A 182 18.65 0.15 -10.49
N PRO A 183 19.30 0.72 -11.52
CA PRO A 183 19.55 0.02 -12.77
C PRO A 183 20.39 -1.26 -12.57
N VAL A 184 20.11 -2.29 -13.36
CA VAL A 184 20.86 -3.57 -13.40
C VAL A 184 21.51 -3.74 -14.77
N CYS A 185 20.74 -3.63 -15.85
CA CYS A 185 21.18 -3.67 -17.24
C CYS A 185 20.09 -3.15 -18.17
N GLU A 186 20.42 -3.01 -19.45
CA GLU A 186 19.48 -2.71 -20.53
C GLU A 186 19.47 -3.87 -21.52
N THR A 187 18.39 -4.00 -22.29
CA THR A 187 18.28 -5.02 -23.34
C THR A 187 17.39 -4.52 -24.49
N GLN A 188 17.61 -5.03 -25.69
CA GLN A 188 16.75 -4.75 -26.85
C GLN A 188 15.47 -5.60 -26.84
N SER A 189 15.51 -6.75 -26.17
CA SER A 189 14.34 -7.61 -25.95
C SER A 189 14.53 -8.50 -24.73
N LEU A 190 13.45 -8.99 -24.15
CA LEU A 190 13.53 -9.99 -23.07
C LEU A 190 13.89 -11.39 -23.58
N ARG A 191 13.79 -11.64 -24.89
CA ARG A 191 14.17 -12.91 -25.51
C ARG A 191 15.69 -13.07 -25.58
N GLU A 192 16.38 -11.98 -25.86
CA GLU A 192 17.84 -11.92 -26.02
C GLU A 192 18.57 -11.54 -24.72
N LEU A 193 17.84 -11.24 -23.65
CA LEU A 193 18.41 -10.84 -22.37
C LEU A 193 19.30 -11.96 -21.78
N ASP A 194 20.46 -11.57 -21.26
CA ASP A 194 21.29 -12.44 -20.43
C ASP A 194 20.71 -12.56 -19.01
N TYR A 195 20.03 -13.67 -18.76
CA TYR A 195 19.37 -13.96 -17.47
C TYR A 195 20.34 -14.27 -16.33
N THR A 196 21.64 -14.47 -16.58
CA THR A 196 22.61 -14.76 -15.51
C THR A 196 22.80 -13.59 -14.55
N ARG A 197 22.51 -12.36 -15.01
CA ARG A 197 22.59 -11.12 -14.23
C ARG A 197 21.33 -10.85 -13.40
N LEU A 198 20.24 -11.53 -13.73
CA LEU A 198 18.93 -11.28 -13.15
C LEU A 198 18.74 -12.04 -11.84
N ARG A 199 17.95 -11.44 -10.96
CA ARG A 199 17.50 -12.06 -9.71
C ARG A 199 15.98 -11.95 -9.66
N PRO A 200 15.26 -12.94 -9.10
CA PRO A 200 13.83 -12.81 -8.87
C PRO A 200 13.52 -11.49 -8.14
N GLY A 201 12.48 -10.80 -8.56
CA GLY A 201 12.11 -9.47 -8.10
C GLY A 201 12.76 -8.30 -8.84
N ASP A 202 13.59 -8.56 -9.86
CA ASP A 202 13.99 -7.52 -10.80
C ASP A 202 12.78 -7.06 -11.63
N ILE A 203 12.82 -5.82 -12.09
CA ILE A 203 11.74 -5.13 -12.77
C ILE A 203 12.23 -4.82 -14.18
N ALA A 204 11.43 -5.11 -15.20
CA ALA A 204 11.67 -4.60 -16.53
C ALA A 204 10.68 -3.45 -16.81
N VAL A 205 11.18 -2.36 -17.36
CA VAL A 205 10.38 -1.22 -17.81
C VAL A 205 10.70 -1.02 -19.29
N THR A 206 9.67 -0.95 -20.13
CA THR A 206 9.85 -0.64 -21.56
C THR A 206 10.56 0.69 -21.74
N ASP A 207 11.39 0.81 -22.76
CA ASP A 207 11.91 2.11 -23.16
C ASP A 207 10.74 3.07 -23.47
N GLY A 208 10.84 4.31 -22.98
CA GLY A 208 9.72 5.26 -22.96
C GLY A 208 8.68 5.05 -21.84
N GLY A 209 8.79 4.00 -21.01
CA GLY A 209 8.03 3.86 -19.77
C GLY A 209 6.54 3.54 -19.93
N ALA A 210 6.13 2.97 -21.06
CA ALA A 210 4.76 2.58 -21.35
C ALA A 210 4.26 1.37 -20.54
N HIS A 211 5.15 0.42 -20.22
CA HIS A 211 4.78 -0.81 -19.54
C HIS A 211 5.87 -1.34 -18.61
N THR A 212 5.49 -2.15 -17.63
CA THR A 212 6.44 -2.79 -16.71
C THR A 212 5.99 -4.18 -16.28
N MET A 213 6.97 -5.01 -15.95
CA MET A 213 6.79 -6.38 -15.48
C MET A 213 7.87 -6.77 -14.47
N ALA A 214 7.62 -7.83 -13.70
CA ALA A 214 8.57 -8.31 -12.69
C ALA A 214 9.05 -9.73 -12.97
N TYR A 215 10.35 -9.96 -12.77
CA TYR A 215 10.99 -11.25 -12.97
C TYR A 215 10.69 -12.18 -11.79
N LEU A 216 10.19 -13.38 -12.07
CA LEU A 216 9.86 -14.38 -11.05
C LEU A 216 10.97 -15.41 -10.81
N GLY A 217 12.01 -15.41 -11.63
CA GLY A 217 12.97 -16.52 -11.73
C GLY A 217 12.67 -17.45 -12.91
N ASP A 218 13.62 -18.33 -13.25
CA ASP A 218 13.44 -19.38 -14.25
C ASP A 218 12.91 -18.90 -15.62
N ARG A 219 13.42 -17.75 -16.09
CA ARG A 219 12.95 -17.08 -17.33
C ARG A 219 11.44 -16.80 -17.33
N GLN A 220 10.82 -16.62 -16.16
CA GLN A 220 9.41 -16.26 -16.03
C GLN A 220 9.24 -14.81 -15.59
N TRP A 221 8.27 -14.13 -16.20
CA TRP A 221 7.88 -12.77 -15.87
C TRP A 221 6.40 -12.73 -15.49
N ILE A 222 6.01 -11.75 -14.69
CA ILE A 222 4.61 -11.45 -14.39
C ILE A 222 4.29 -10.01 -14.78
N GLU A 223 3.14 -9.82 -15.40
CA GLU A 223 2.67 -8.52 -15.85
C GLU A 223 1.16 -8.40 -15.69
N ALA A 224 0.67 -7.17 -15.52
CA ALA A 224 -0.74 -6.85 -15.72
C ALA A 224 -0.89 -6.37 -17.16
N ASP A 225 -1.36 -7.24 -18.05
CA ASP A 225 -1.43 -6.95 -19.48
C ASP A 225 -2.82 -6.38 -19.84
N PRO A 226 -2.89 -5.17 -20.45
CA PRO A 226 -4.13 -4.56 -20.92
C PRO A 226 -4.66 -5.16 -22.24
N SER A 227 -4.01 -6.18 -22.80
CA SER A 227 -4.41 -6.73 -24.08
C SER A 227 -5.63 -7.67 -23.96
N ALA A 228 -6.61 -7.43 -24.82
CA ALA A 228 -7.77 -8.32 -24.97
C ALA A 228 -7.36 -9.74 -25.38
N VAL A 229 -6.17 -9.91 -25.97
CA VAL A 229 -5.59 -11.21 -26.37
C VAL A 229 -5.43 -12.14 -25.17
N VAL A 230 -5.07 -11.60 -24.00
CA VAL A 230 -4.90 -12.38 -22.77
C VAL A 230 -6.03 -12.17 -21.76
N GLY A 231 -6.97 -11.28 -22.09
CA GLY A 231 -8.21 -11.03 -21.36
C GLY A 231 -8.06 -9.99 -20.24
N ASP A 232 -7.27 -8.94 -20.47
CA ASP A 232 -7.13 -7.77 -19.58
C ASP A 232 -6.88 -8.17 -18.13
N LYS A 233 -5.75 -8.82 -17.84
CA LYS A 233 -5.48 -9.38 -16.51
C LYS A 233 -3.99 -9.59 -16.22
N VAL A 234 -3.70 -9.91 -14.96
CA VAL A 234 -2.38 -10.33 -14.52
C VAL A 234 -2.09 -11.75 -14.99
N ILE A 235 -0.99 -11.90 -15.73
CA ILE A 235 -0.53 -13.18 -16.30
C ILE A 235 0.94 -13.42 -16.01
N GLN A 236 1.33 -14.69 -16.05
CA GLN A 236 2.72 -15.10 -16.08
C GLN A 236 3.10 -15.47 -17.52
N ILE A 237 4.27 -15.00 -17.97
CA ILE A 237 4.77 -15.23 -19.33
C ILE A 237 6.22 -15.71 -19.31
N SER A 238 6.61 -16.40 -20.39
CA SER A 238 8.00 -16.77 -20.70
C SER A 238 8.44 -16.11 -22.00
N PRO A 239 9.69 -15.62 -22.12
CA PRO A 239 10.25 -15.15 -23.38
C PRO A 239 10.30 -16.21 -24.47
N ASP A 240 10.27 -17.50 -24.14
CA ASP A 240 10.48 -18.57 -25.12
C ASP A 240 9.17 -19.04 -25.79
N GLY A 241 8.01 -18.72 -25.20
CA GLY A 241 6.69 -19.13 -25.71
C GLY A 241 5.56 -18.10 -25.53
N GLY A 242 5.85 -16.96 -24.91
CA GLY A 242 4.88 -15.90 -24.67
C GLY A 242 4.52 -15.13 -25.93
N ARG A 243 3.23 -14.79 -26.06
CA ARG A 243 2.67 -13.96 -27.14
C ARG A 243 2.62 -12.46 -26.78
N SER A 244 3.10 -12.08 -25.61
CA SER A 244 3.09 -10.68 -25.16
C SER A 244 3.96 -9.82 -26.08
N ALA A 245 3.38 -8.76 -26.64
CA ALA A 245 4.07 -7.83 -27.53
C ALA A 245 5.25 -7.14 -26.82
N TRP A 246 5.17 -7.02 -25.49
CA TRP A 246 6.18 -6.41 -24.64
C TRP A 246 7.50 -7.21 -24.56
N LEU A 247 7.54 -8.47 -25.02
CA LEU A 247 8.75 -9.30 -24.97
C LEU A 247 9.83 -8.87 -25.98
N ASN A 248 9.44 -8.14 -27.03
CA ASN A 248 10.28 -7.81 -28.19
C ASN A 248 10.65 -6.32 -28.28
N VAL A 249 10.46 -5.57 -27.20
CA VAL A 249 10.79 -4.14 -27.17
C VAL A 249 11.98 -3.87 -26.25
N PRO A 250 12.73 -2.78 -26.49
CA PRO A 250 13.82 -2.40 -25.60
C PRO A 250 13.34 -2.14 -24.18
N MET A 251 14.15 -2.52 -23.19
CA MET A 251 13.80 -2.45 -21.77
C MET A 251 14.99 -2.07 -20.88
N HIS A 252 14.66 -1.32 -19.84
CA HIS A 252 15.51 -1.03 -18.70
C HIS A 252 15.22 -2.04 -17.59
N ILE A 253 16.23 -2.82 -17.20
CA ILE A 253 16.13 -3.77 -16.08
C ILE A 253 16.60 -3.08 -14.81
N LEU A 254 15.74 -3.06 -13.81
CA LEU A 254 15.94 -2.40 -12.53
C LEU A 254 15.77 -3.39 -11.38
N ARG A 255 16.25 -3.00 -10.21
CA ARG A 255 16.05 -3.73 -8.97
C ARG A 255 15.60 -2.76 -7.90
N TRP A 256 14.66 -3.18 -7.07
CA TRP A 256 14.36 -2.43 -5.85
C TRP A 256 15.62 -2.29 -5.00
N ARG A 257 15.93 -1.08 -4.52
CA ARG A 257 17.08 -0.83 -3.64
C ARG A 257 17.03 -1.65 -2.35
N ARG A 258 15.84 -2.09 -1.94
CA ARG A 258 15.65 -2.97 -0.78
C ARG A 258 15.97 -4.44 -1.06
N LEU A 259 16.18 -4.79 -2.33
CA LEU A 259 16.56 -6.12 -2.79
C LEU A 259 18.02 -6.18 -3.27
N THR A 260 18.77 -5.07 -3.23
CA THR A 260 20.20 -5.05 -3.61
C THR A 260 21.04 -5.74 -2.55
#